data_AF-A0AAN3YZR1-F1
#
_entry.id   AF-A0AAN3YZR1-F1
#
_cell.length_a   1.000
_cell.length_b   1.000
_cell.length_c   1.000
_cell.angle_alpha   90.00
_cell.angle_beta   90.00
_cell.angle_gamma   90.00
#
_symmetry.space_group_name_H-M   'P 1'
#
loop_
_entity.id
_entity.type
_entity.pdbx_description
1 polymer ?
#
loop_
_entity_poly.entity_id
_entity_poly.type
_entity_poly.pdbx_seq_one_letter_code
_entity_poly.pdbx_strand_id
1 'polypeptide(L)'
;MQEKYLNYKKIRAIPIAGDIFRIANAYVYEGKVDNHGSIAPLSLWLDKIGKKLLYTLILTVILSIICWLFLDVNWDAADAIISVFPSLLGFGIGVFALLFILPNRLYQLLDKEKENGNIKFGHEILAVDMGYPLLVFAVILTWSGVNKFIDIAAFNFVSKWLFFYGMSMVLELISFLFNISMLIMNLKIKP
;
A
#
# COMPACT_ATOMS: atom_id res chain seq x y z
N MET A 1 25.62 9.80 12.68
CA MET A 1 24.46 8.99 13.11
C MET A 1 23.27 9.86 13.57
N GLN A 2 23.48 10.94 14.33
CA GLN A 2 22.41 11.85 14.81
C GLN A 2 21.59 12.59 13.73
N GLU A 3 22.17 12.92 12.57
CA GLU A 3 21.47 13.68 11.51
C GLU A 3 20.27 12.93 10.90
N LYS A 4 20.39 11.61 10.72
CA LYS A 4 19.29 10.75 10.20
C LYS A 4 18.06 10.75 11.13
N TYR A 5 18.28 10.76 12.44
CA TYR A 5 17.21 10.78 13.44
C TYR A 5 16.55 12.17 13.55
N LEU A 6 17.30 13.25 13.31
CA LEU A 6 16.79 14.62 13.38
C LEU A 6 15.80 14.92 12.25
N ASN A 7 16.09 14.45 11.03
CA ASN A 7 15.21 14.66 9.88
C ASN A 7 13.92 13.84 9.97
N TYR A 8 13.99 12.62 10.52
CA TYR A 8 12.80 11.77 10.73
C TYR A 8 11.77 12.42 11.67
N LYS A 9 12.22 13.00 12.79
CA LYS A 9 11.34 13.71 13.74
C LYS A 9 10.66 14.94 13.11
N LYS A 10 11.38 15.67 12.24
CA LYS A 10 10.82 16.85 11.54
C LYS A 10 9.73 16.47 10.54
N ILE A 11 9.94 15.41 9.75
CA ILE A 11 8.94 14.94 8.78
C ILE A 11 7.69 14.43 9.50
N ARG A 12 7.86 13.72 10.62
CA ARG A 12 6.74 13.23 11.44
C ARG A 12 5.93 14.34 12.10
N ALA A 13 6.52 15.53 12.31
CA ALA A 13 5.82 16.65 12.92
C ALA A 13 4.85 17.36 11.96
N ILE A 14 4.89 17.05 10.66
CA ILE A 14 3.97 17.63 9.68
C ILE A 14 2.60 16.93 9.80
N PRO A 15 1.50 17.66 10.06
CA PRO A 15 0.18 17.05 10.14
C PRO A 15 -0.20 16.39 8.81
N ILE A 16 -0.86 15.23 8.87
CA ILE A 16 -1.29 14.40 7.72
C ILE A 16 -0.10 13.77 6.97
N ALA A 17 0.83 14.57 6.45
CA ALA A 17 2.00 14.07 5.71
C ALA A 17 2.92 13.21 6.57
N GLY A 18 3.06 13.53 7.87
CA GLY A 18 3.84 12.75 8.82
C GLY A 18 3.26 11.35 9.06
N ASP A 19 1.93 11.21 9.05
CA ASP A 19 1.24 9.92 9.20
C ASP A 19 1.37 9.07 7.95
N ILE A 20 1.19 9.68 6.77
CA ILE A 20 1.41 9.03 5.47
C ILE A 20 2.85 8.50 5.41
N PHE A 21 3.82 9.34 5.72
CA PHE A 21 5.23 8.97 5.69
C PHE A 21 5.55 7.86 6.69
N ARG A 22 5.01 7.91 7.92
CA ARG A 22 5.23 6.89 8.94
C ARG A 22 4.76 5.51 8.48
N ILE A 23 3.55 5.42 7.94
CA ILE A 23 2.98 4.14 7.49
C ILE A 23 3.72 3.63 6.25
N ALA A 24 4.03 4.51 5.30
CA ALA A 24 4.81 4.14 4.12
C ALA A 24 6.23 3.68 4.48
N ASN A 25 6.90 4.35 5.41
CA ASN A 25 8.23 3.96 5.89
C ASN A 25 8.17 2.59 6.61
N ALA A 26 7.13 2.34 7.42
CA ALA A 26 6.93 1.05 8.06
C ALA A 26 6.73 -0.10 7.05
N TYR A 27 6.01 0.18 5.96
CA TYR A 27 5.81 -0.72 4.83
C TYR A 27 7.09 -1.06 4.09
N VAL A 28 7.91 -0.06 3.80
CA VAL A 28 9.21 -0.29 3.16
C VAL A 28 10.16 -1.12 4.05
N TYR A 29 10.02 -1.03 5.37
CA TYR A 29 10.78 -1.84 6.34
C TYR A 29 10.17 -3.20 6.65
N GLU A 30 9.04 -3.60 6.04
CA GLU A 30 8.36 -4.86 6.32
C GLU A 30 8.02 -5.05 7.80
N GLY A 31 7.74 -3.95 8.52
CA GLY A 31 7.41 -4.02 9.95
C GLY A 31 8.59 -4.25 10.91
N LYS A 32 9.85 -4.25 10.47
CA LYS A 32 11.01 -4.43 11.35
C LYS A 32 11.12 -3.36 12.45
N VAL A 33 11.56 -3.78 13.65
CA VAL A 33 11.58 -3.00 14.91
C VAL A 33 12.35 -1.66 14.85
N ASP A 34 13.23 -1.47 13.87
CA ASP A 34 13.94 -0.19 13.62
C ASP A 34 13.01 0.96 13.15
N ASN A 35 11.71 0.67 12.98
CA ASN A 35 10.65 1.50 12.40
C ASN A 35 10.38 2.87 13.06
N HIS A 36 10.91 3.14 14.24
CA HIS A 36 10.56 4.36 15.00
C HIS A 36 11.64 5.44 15.00
N GLY A 37 12.84 5.15 14.48
CA GLY A 37 13.99 6.05 14.59
C GLY A 37 14.62 6.48 13.27
N SER A 38 14.46 5.73 12.18
CA SER A 38 15.22 5.97 10.95
C SER A 38 14.39 5.87 9.67
N ILE A 39 14.81 6.65 8.67
CA ILE A 39 14.25 6.63 7.31
C ILE A 39 14.81 5.41 6.58
N ALA A 40 13.92 4.64 5.94
CA ALA A 40 14.31 3.50 5.12
C ALA A 40 15.28 3.92 4.00
N PRO A 41 16.32 3.13 3.72
CA PRO A 41 17.23 3.42 2.62
C PRO A 41 16.47 3.46 1.30
N LEU A 42 16.88 4.39 0.42
CA LEU A 42 16.21 4.66 -0.85
C LEU A 42 16.07 3.42 -1.75
N SER A 43 17.01 2.48 -1.66
CA SER A 43 16.95 1.21 -2.39
C SER A 43 15.73 0.37 -2.04
N LEU A 44 15.31 0.33 -0.77
CA LEU A 44 14.12 -0.40 -0.34
C LEU A 44 12.83 0.30 -0.81
N TRP A 45 12.81 1.63 -0.80
CA TRP A 45 11.69 2.40 -1.35
C TRP A 45 11.47 2.09 -2.82
N LEU A 46 12.56 2.08 -3.60
CA LEU A 46 12.52 1.75 -5.02
C LEU A 46 12.07 0.31 -5.26
N ASP A 47 12.54 -0.64 -4.44
CA ASP A 47 12.19 -2.04 -4.59
C ASP A 47 10.71 -2.33 -4.29
N LYS A 48 10.19 -1.79 -3.17
CA LYS A 48 8.83 -2.07 -2.70
C LYS A 48 7.76 -1.23 -3.38
N ILE A 49 8.01 0.07 -3.53
CA ILE A 49 7.03 1.04 -4.03
C ILE A 49 7.39 1.47 -5.45
N GLY A 50 8.66 1.82 -5.70
CA GLY A 50 9.11 2.39 -6.96
C GLY A 50 8.87 1.50 -8.18
N LYS A 51 9.16 0.20 -8.08
CA LYS A 51 8.92 -0.76 -9.17
C LYS A 51 7.44 -0.80 -9.57
N LYS A 52 6.53 -0.90 -8.59
CA LYS A 52 5.09 -0.93 -8.84
C LYS A 52 4.60 0.36 -9.48
N LEU A 53 5.03 1.51 -8.95
CA LEU A 53 4.75 2.82 -9.53
C LEU A 53 5.22 2.93 -10.99
N LEU A 54 6.43 2.42 -11.28
CA LEU A 54 6.98 2.44 -12.63
C LEU A 54 6.20 1.53 -13.58
N TYR A 55 5.89 0.30 -13.18
CA TYR A 55 5.11 -0.62 -14.01
C TYR A 55 3.70 -0.09 -14.29
N THR A 56 3.04 0.50 -13.29
CA THR A 56 1.71 1.09 -13.49
C THR A 56 1.77 2.37 -14.32
N LEU A 57 2.86 3.14 -14.24
CA LEU A 57 3.08 4.31 -15.10
C LEU A 57 3.25 3.89 -16.56
N ILE A 58 4.11 2.89 -16.82
CA ILE A 58 4.32 2.34 -18.17
C ILE A 58 2.99 1.84 -18.75
N LEU A 59 2.22 1.06 -17.96
CA LEU A 59 0.90 0.60 -18.35
C LEU A 59 -0.04 1.76 -18.71
N THR A 60 -0.07 2.80 -17.88
CA THR A 60 -0.92 3.98 -18.10
C THR A 60 -0.56 4.71 -19.38
N VAL A 61 0.74 4.89 -19.65
CA VAL A 61 1.23 5.53 -20.89
C VAL A 61 0.83 4.69 -22.11
N ILE A 62 1.07 3.37 -22.07
CA ILE A 62 0.72 2.47 -23.17
C ILE A 62 -0.79 2.54 -23.45
N LEU A 63 -1.63 2.42 -22.42
CA LEU A 63 -3.08 2.49 -22.59
C LEU A 63 -3.55 3.87 -23.08
N SER A 64 -2.93 4.95 -22.60
CA SER A 64 -3.27 6.31 -23.06
C SER A 64 -2.93 6.50 -24.54
N ILE A 65 -1.80 5.97 -25.01
CA ILE A 65 -1.41 6.00 -26.42
C ILE A 65 -2.36 5.16 -27.26
N ILE A 66 -2.70 3.94 -26.81
CA ILE A 66 -3.64 3.06 -27.52
C ILE A 66 -5.01 3.73 -27.65
N CYS A 67 -5.53 4.32 -26.57
CA CYS A 67 -6.78 5.06 -26.64
C CYS A 67 -6.65 6.20 -27.64
N TRP A 68 -5.65 7.07 -27.50
CA TRP A 68 -5.49 8.21 -28.41
C TRP A 68 -5.37 7.80 -29.90
N LEU A 69 -4.73 6.68 -30.21
CA LEU A 69 -4.54 6.21 -31.60
C LEU A 69 -5.73 5.44 -32.17
N PHE A 70 -6.45 4.67 -31.36
CA PHE A 70 -7.42 3.68 -31.85
C PHE A 70 -8.84 3.86 -31.31
N LEU A 71 -9.02 4.55 -30.18
CA LEU A 71 -10.28 4.65 -29.46
C LEU A 71 -10.54 6.09 -29.00
N ASP A 72 -11.51 6.78 -29.60
CA ASP A 72 -11.91 8.14 -29.19
C ASP A 72 -12.72 8.11 -27.87
N VAL A 73 -12.06 7.65 -26.79
CA VAL A 73 -12.64 7.47 -25.47
C VAL A 73 -12.03 8.48 -24.52
N ASN A 74 -12.84 9.47 -24.13
CA ASN A 74 -12.47 10.40 -23.07
C ASN A 74 -12.84 9.81 -21.71
N TRP A 75 -11.91 9.11 -21.09
CA TRP A 75 -12.09 8.56 -19.74
C TRP A 75 -11.71 9.58 -18.66
N ASP A 76 -12.66 9.93 -17.81
CA ASP A 76 -12.41 10.63 -16.54
C ASP A 76 -12.12 9.60 -15.43
N ALA A 77 -10.85 9.56 -15.02
CA ALA A 77 -10.43 8.65 -13.97
C ALA A 77 -10.85 9.10 -12.57
N ALA A 78 -11.14 10.39 -12.35
CA ALA A 78 -11.56 10.84 -11.02
C ALA A 78 -12.92 10.24 -10.63
N ASP A 79 -13.88 10.22 -11.56
CA ASP A 79 -15.19 9.58 -11.37
C ASP A 79 -15.07 8.08 -11.09
N ALA A 80 -14.21 7.39 -11.83
CA ALA A 80 -13.92 5.98 -11.60
C ALA A 80 -13.31 5.73 -10.21
N ILE A 81 -12.39 6.59 -9.76
CA ILE A 81 -11.80 6.49 -8.42
C ILE A 81 -12.88 6.66 -7.35
N ILE A 82 -13.69 7.73 -7.45
CA ILE A 82 -14.69 8.06 -6.42
C ILE A 82 -15.78 6.99 -6.34
N SER A 83 -16.10 6.32 -7.44
CA SER A 83 -17.09 5.22 -7.44
C SER A 83 -16.52 3.91 -6.90
N VAL A 84 -15.27 3.56 -7.22
CA VAL A 84 -14.70 2.23 -6.91
C VAL A 84 -13.97 2.20 -5.56
N PHE A 85 -13.15 3.20 -5.28
CA PHE A 85 -12.21 3.16 -4.15
C PHE A 85 -12.84 3.26 -2.76
N PRO A 86 -13.99 3.92 -2.52
CA PRO A 86 -14.63 3.87 -1.20
C PRO A 86 -15.04 2.44 -0.80
N SER A 87 -15.53 1.65 -1.76
CA SER A 87 -15.87 0.24 -1.54
C SER A 87 -14.63 -0.61 -1.24
N LEU A 88 -13.53 -0.37 -1.96
CA LEU A 88 -12.25 -1.06 -1.71
C LEU A 88 -11.63 -0.67 -0.36
N LEU A 89 -11.73 0.61 0.02
CA LEU A 89 -11.30 1.11 1.32
C LEU A 89 -12.14 0.45 2.43
N GLY A 90 -13.45 0.38 2.28
CA GLY A 90 -14.34 -0.31 3.20
C GLY A 90 -14.03 -1.80 3.33
N PHE A 91 -13.78 -2.49 2.21
CA PHE A 91 -13.30 -3.87 2.20
C PHE A 91 -11.99 -4.00 2.99
N GLY A 92 -10.98 -3.20 2.67
CA GLY A 92 -9.69 -3.28 3.33
C GLY A 92 -9.77 -2.98 4.84
N ILE A 93 -10.60 -2.03 5.26
CA ILE A 93 -10.86 -1.75 6.69
C ILE A 93 -11.52 -2.96 7.35
N GLY A 94 -12.51 -3.57 6.70
CA GLY A 94 -13.19 -4.77 7.20
C GLY A 94 -12.22 -5.93 7.42
N VAL A 95 -11.33 -6.19 6.46
CA VAL A 95 -10.31 -7.22 6.61
C VAL A 95 -9.27 -6.82 7.67
N PHE A 96 -8.86 -5.54 7.73
CA PHE A 96 -7.94 -5.06 8.76
C PHE A 96 -8.49 -5.25 10.17
N ALA A 97 -9.80 -5.07 10.35
CA ALA A 97 -10.48 -5.33 11.62
C ALA A 97 -10.39 -6.81 12.05
N LEU A 98 -10.36 -7.74 11.09
CA LEU A 98 -10.19 -9.17 11.40
C LEU A 98 -8.83 -9.46 12.05
N LEU A 99 -7.79 -8.64 11.81
CA LEU A 99 -6.51 -8.79 12.51
C LEU A 99 -6.68 -8.70 14.02
N PHE A 100 -7.54 -7.82 14.53
CA PHE A 100 -7.78 -7.70 15.97
C PHE A 100 -8.49 -8.91 16.58
N ILE A 101 -9.14 -9.72 15.74
CA ILE A 101 -9.86 -10.94 16.14
C ILE A 101 -8.99 -12.18 15.93
N LEU A 102 -7.89 -12.08 15.18
CA LEU A 102 -6.99 -13.21 14.93
C LEU A 102 -6.42 -13.75 16.25
N PRO A 103 -6.36 -15.08 16.42
CA PRO A 103 -5.86 -15.68 17.64
C PRO A 103 -4.37 -15.40 17.81
N ASN A 104 -3.94 -15.12 19.05
CA ASN A 104 -2.54 -14.90 19.42
C ASN A 104 -1.59 -16.03 18.95
N ARG A 105 -2.13 -17.23 18.70
CA ARG A 105 -1.39 -18.36 18.14
C ARG A 105 -0.83 -18.04 16.76
N LEU A 106 -1.53 -17.29 15.91
CA LEU A 106 -1.01 -16.88 14.60
C LEU A 106 0.20 -15.94 14.74
N TYR A 107 0.14 -14.99 15.68
CA TYR A 107 1.26 -14.11 15.96
C TYR A 107 2.49 -14.91 16.42
N GLN A 108 2.29 -15.83 17.38
CA GLN A 108 3.35 -16.73 17.85
C GLN A 108 3.92 -17.62 16.75
N LEU A 109 3.09 -18.04 15.79
CA LEU A 109 3.53 -18.84 14.65
C LEU A 109 4.42 -18.04 13.71
N LEU A 110 4.00 -16.82 13.34
CA LEU A 110 4.82 -15.94 12.50
C LEU A 110 6.15 -15.61 13.17
N ASP A 111 6.14 -15.36 14.47
CA ASP A 111 7.38 -15.08 15.20
C ASP A 111 8.27 -16.33 15.30
N LYS A 112 7.70 -17.52 15.50
CA LYS A 112 8.47 -18.79 15.49
C LYS A 112 9.07 -19.11 14.13
N GLU A 113 8.32 -18.92 13.04
CA GLU A 113 8.84 -19.17 11.69
C GLU A 113 9.96 -18.19 11.33
N LYS A 114 9.89 -16.96 11.88
CA LYS A 114 10.97 -15.96 11.79
C LYS A 114 12.21 -16.40 12.58
N GLU A 115 12.03 -16.87 13.80
CA GLU A 115 13.11 -17.40 14.65
C GLU A 115 13.78 -18.64 14.03
N ASN A 116 12.99 -19.51 13.40
CA ASN A 116 13.47 -20.70 12.68
C ASN A 116 14.17 -20.35 11.36
N GLY A 117 14.15 -19.09 10.92
CA GLY A 117 14.77 -18.62 9.67
C GLY A 117 14.00 -18.99 8.40
N ASN A 118 12.78 -19.56 8.53
CA ASN A 118 11.94 -19.95 7.40
C ASN A 118 11.29 -18.73 6.73
N ILE A 119 11.02 -17.68 7.50
CA ILE A 119 10.52 -16.39 7.00
C ILE A 119 11.34 -15.23 7.54
N LYS A 120 11.37 -14.10 6.81
CA LYS A 120 12.19 -12.92 7.17
C LYS A 120 11.47 -11.90 8.05
N PHE A 121 10.18 -12.11 8.29
CA PHE A 121 9.26 -11.15 8.91
C PHE A 121 8.46 -11.83 10.02
N GLY A 122 8.05 -11.06 11.03
CA GLY A 122 7.21 -11.54 12.13
C GLY A 122 5.76 -11.13 11.94
N HIS A 123 5.00 -11.15 13.02
CA HIS A 123 3.60 -10.71 12.99
C HIS A 123 3.40 -9.25 12.59
N GLU A 124 4.44 -8.42 12.68
CA GLU A 124 4.37 -6.99 12.36
C GLU A 124 4.00 -6.73 10.88
N ILE A 125 4.32 -7.68 10.00
CA ILE A 125 3.98 -7.60 8.57
C ILE A 125 2.47 -7.48 8.34
N LEU A 126 1.65 -8.08 9.22
CA LEU A 126 0.21 -8.11 9.08
C LEU A 126 -0.40 -6.72 9.11
N ALA A 127 0.01 -5.91 10.09
CA ALA A 127 -0.51 -4.54 10.21
C ALA A 127 -0.01 -3.64 9.06
N VAL A 128 1.20 -3.91 8.59
CA VAL A 128 1.92 -3.06 7.66
C VAL A 128 1.51 -3.30 6.21
N ASP A 129 1.46 -4.55 5.77
CA ASP A 129 1.06 -4.95 4.41
C ASP A 129 -0.43 -4.71 4.15
N MET A 130 -1.24 -4.58 5.21
CA MET A 130 -2.64 -4.20 5.10
C MET A 130 -2.87 -2.69 5.27
N GLY A 131 -2.12 -2.03 6.16
CA GLY A 131 -2.26 -0.60 6.42
C GLY A 131 -1.79 0.28 5.26
N TYR A 132 -0.76 -0.13 4.52
CA TYR A 132 -0.23 0.65 3.41
C TYR A 132 -1.19 0.73 2.19
N PRO A 133 -1.80 -0.36 1.69
CA PRO A 133 -2.85 -0.28 0.68
C PRO A 133 -3.98 0.67 1.05
N LEU A 134 -4.45 0.63 2.31
CA LEU A 134 -5.50 1.51 2.82
C LEU A 134 -5.09 2.98 2.78
N LEU A 135 -3.86 3.28 3.19
CA LEU A 135 -3.28 4.61 3.07
C LEU A 135 -3.27 5.09 1.62
N VAL A 136 -2.82 4.24 0.70
CA VAL A 136 -2.78 4.55 -0.73
C VAL A 136 -4.19 4.88 -1.24
N PHE A 137 -5.21 4.10 -0.87
CA PHE A 137 -6.59 4.39 -1.26
C PHE A 137 -7.09 5.75 -0.75
N ALA A 138 -6.78 6.09 0.51
CA ALA A 138 -7.12 7.39 1.07
C ALA A 138 -6.44 8.56 0.33
N VAL A 139 -5.16 8.41 -0.04
CA VAL A 139 -4.41 9.40 -0.82
C VAL A 139 -4.98 9.53 -2.24
N ILE A 140 -5.30 8.41 -2.90
CA ILE A 140 -5.90 8.39 -4.24
C ILE A 140 -7.28 9.07 -4.23
N LEU A 141 -8.11 8.82 -3.22
CA LEU A 141 -9.41 9.48 -3.06
C LEU A 141 -9.25 11.00 -2.86
N THR A 142 -8.29 11.40 -2.02
CA THR A 142 -7.98 12.82 -1.80
C THR A 142 -7.54 13.49 -3.10
N TRP A 143 -6.65 12.84 -3.87
CA TRP A 143 -6.22 13.34 -5.17
C TRP A 143 -7.37 13.46 -6.17
N SER A 144 -8.23 12.44 -6.25
CA SER A 144 -9.39 12.46 -7.13
C SER A 144 -10.35 13.62 -6.81
N GLY A 145 -10.56 13.90 -5.52
CA GLY A 145 -11.27 15.10 -5.08
C GLY A 145 -10.65 16.38 -5.62
N VAL A 146 -9.32 16.53 -5.50
CA VAL A 146 -8.59 17.68 -6.06
C VAL A 146 -8.69 17.77 -7.59
N ASN A 147 -8.59 16.64 -8.30
CA ASN A 147 -8.74 16.60 -9.76
C ASN A 147 -10.10 17.14 -10.22
N LYS A 148 -11.18 16.85 -9.48
CA LYS A 148 -12.51 17.40 -9.78
C LYS A 148 -12.60 18.93 -9.64
N PHE A 149 -11.77 19.55 -8.79
CA PHE A 149 -11.77 21.00 -8.62
C PHE A 149 -10.95 21.73 -9.69
N ILE A 150 -9.86 21.13 -10.16
CA ILE A 150 -8.85 21.77 -11.01
C ILE A 150 -8.78 21.04 -12.37
N ASP A 151 -9.93 20.73 -12.98
CA ASP A 151 -10.09 19.90 -14.18
C ASP A 151 -9.10 20.24 -15.32
N ILE A 152 -7.93 19.60 -15.29
CA ILE A 152 -6.79 19.81 -16.21
C ILE A 152 -6.33 18.43 -16.69
N ALA A 153 -6.02 18.30 -17.98
CA ALA A 153 -5.61 17.04 -18.61
C ALA A 153 -4.45 16.33 -17.89
N ALA A 154 -3.47 17.10 -17.39
CA ALA A 154 -2.35 16.57 -16.61
C ALA A 154 -2.81 15.91 -15.29
N PHE A 155 -3.77 16.51 -14.59
CA PHE A 155 -4.30 15.96 -13.34
C PHE A 155 -5.14 14.71 -13.62
N ASN A 156 -5.91 14.69 -14.71
CA ASN A 156 -6.62 13.48 -15.14
C ASN A 156 -5.65 12.34 -15.52
N PHE A 157 -4.52 12.65 -16.16
CA PHE A 157 -3.48 11.65 -16.42
C PHE A 157 -2.91 11.06 -15.11
N VAL A 158 -2.61 11.91 -14.12
CA VAL A 158 -2.17 11.45 -12.80
C VAL A 158 -3.26 10.60 -12.13
N SER A 159 -4.54 10.97 -12.26
CA SER A 159 -5.65 10.17 -11.75
C SER A 159 -5.74 8.79 -12.42
N LYS A 160 -5.53 8.69 -13.74
CA LYS A 160 -5.47 7.40 -14.47
C LYS A 160 -4.34 6.53 -13.92
N TRP A 161 -3.17 7.12 -13.74
CA TRP A 161 -2.02 6.41 -13.20
C TRP A 161 -2.25 5.92 -11.76
N LEU A 162 -2.77 6.80 -10.91
CA LEU A 162 -3.14 6.48 -9.53
C LEU A 162 -4.22 5.41 -9.45
N PHE A 163 -5.20 5.41 -10.35
CA PHE A 163 -6.20 4.35 -10.43
C PHE A 163 -5.55 2.98 -10.63
N PHE A 164 -4.66 2.83 -11.62
CA PHE A 164 -3.97 1.55 -11.87
C PHE A 164 -3.00 1.18 -10.73
N TYR A 165 -2.33 2.16 -10.13
CA TYR A 165 -1.52 1.92 -8.94
C TYR A 165 -2.36 1.40 -7.77
N GLY A 166 -3.52 2.03 -7.52
CA GLY A 166 -4.47 1.57 -6.52
C GLY A 166 -4.97 0.16 -6.78
N MET A 167 -5.31 -0.18 -8.03
CA MET A 167 -5.70 -1.55 -8.39
C MET A 167 -4.57 -2.56 -8.12
N SER A 168 -3.31 -2.20 -8.37
CA SER A 168 -2.17 -3.04 -7.98
C SER A 168 -2.10 -3.26 -6.47
N MET A 169 -2.38 -2.24 -5.65
CA MET A 169 -2.41 -2.37 -4.19
C MET A 169 -3.55 -3.26 -3.70
N VAL A 170 -4.70 -3.27 -4.39
CA VAL A 170 -5.80 -4.21 -4.11
C VAL A 170 -5.34 -5.66 -4.33
N LEU A 171 -4.69 -5.93 -5.45
CA LEU A 171 -4.19 -7.28 -5.76
C LEU A 171 -3.15 -7.74 -4.74
N GLU A 172 -2.28 -6.84 -4.29
CA GLU A 172 -1.34 -7.13 -3.22
C GLU A 172 -2.04 -7.47 -1.90
N LEU A 173 -3.04 -6.68 -1.50
CA LEU A 173 -3.83 -6.95 -0.30
C LEU A 173 -4.53 -8.33 -0.40
N ILE A 174 -5.14 -8.64 -1.55
CA ILE A 174 -5.79 -9.94 -1.77
C ILE A 174 -4.77 -11.09 -1.73
N SER A 175 -3.62 -10.93 -2.39
CA SER A 175 -2.56 -11.93 -2.40
C SER A 175 -2.01 -12.18 -1.00
N PHE A 176 -1.81 -11.12 -0.23
CA PHE A 176 -1.40 -11.20 1.17
C PHE A 176 -2.38 -12.04 2.00
N LEU A 177 -3.68 -11.74 1.91
CA LEU A 177 -4.71 -12.48 2.65
C LEU A 177 -4.81 -13.93 2.22
N PHE A 178 -4.71 -14.20 0.92
CA PHE A 178 -4.68 -15.54 0.39
C PHE A 178 -3.49 -16.35 0.96
N ASN A 179 -2.30 -15.75 0.98
CA ASN A 179 -1.09 -16.38 1.52
C ASN A 179 -1.20 -16.65 3.03
N ILE A 180 -1.73 -15.69 3.81
CA ILE A 180 -1.98 -15.88 5.24
C ILE A 180 -3.00 -16.99 5.47
N SER A 181 -4.08 -17.04 4.68
CA SER A 181 -5.07 -18.13 4.77
C SER A 181 -4.44 -19.49 4.47
N MET A 182 -3.62 -19.58 3.43
CA MET A 182 -2.89 -20.81 3.08
C MET A 182 -1.92 -21.24 4.18
N LEU A 183 -1.22 -20.29 4.81
CA LEU A 183 -0.35 -20.55 5.95
C LEU A 183 -1.15 -21.14 7.13
N ILE A 184 -2.30 -20.54 7.47
CA ILE A 184 -3.20 -21.06 8.51
C ILE A 184 -3.71 -22.46 8.18
N MET A 185 -4.09 -22.73 6.93
CA MET A 185 -4.63 -24.03 6.51
C MET A 185 -3.60 -25.15 6.47
N ASN A 186 -2.39 -24.85 5.98
CA ASN A 186 -1.29 -25.83 5.89
C ASN A 186 -0.73 -26.20 7.26
N LEU A 187 -0.87 -25.29 8.23
CA LEU A 187 -0.66 -25.59 9.64
C LEU A 187 -1.87 -26.38 10.14
N LYS A 188 -1.94 -27.69 9.81
CA LYS A 188 -2.85 -28.61 10.49
C LYS A 188 -2.69 -28.41 12.00
N ILE A 189 -3.67 -27.75 12.58
CA ILE A 189 -3.82 -27.58 14.02
C ILE A 189 -3.92 -29.00 14.57
N LYS A 190 -2.80 -29.53 15.11
CA LYS A 190 -2.95 -30.59 16.09
C LYS A 190 -3.78 -29.96 17.23
N PRO A 191 -4.97 -30.52 17.51
CA PRO A 191 -5.81 -30.04 18.61
C PRO A 191 -5.00 -30.05 19.92
#